data_AF-A0A5U2FIL2-F1
#
_entry.id   AF-A0A5U2FIL2-F1
#
_cell.length_a   1.000
_cell.length_b   1.000
_cell.length_c   1.000
_cell.angle_alpha   90.00
_cell.angle_beta   90.00
_cell.angle_gamma   90.00
#
_symmetry.space_group_name_H-M   'P 1'
#
loop_
_entity.id
_entity.type
_entity.pdbx_description
1 polymer ?
#
loop_
_entity_poly.entity_id
_entity_poly.type
_entity_poly.pdbx_seq_one_letter_code
_entity_poly.pdbx_strand_id
1 'polypeptide(L)'
;NSIADSNAMIATDMRRRVYDLMQEGKSRQEIIDYMVARYGHFVTYDPPLTPLTVLLWVLPLAAIVAGGWIIVARTRRRVRLRREPLPADTPVCGARAGWGVYVPGAVIALA
;
A
#
# COMPACT_ATOMS: atom_id res chain seq x y z
N ASN A 1 -5.62 -17.00 26.52
CA ASN A 1 -4.25 -16.63 26.90
C ASN A 1 -4.32 -15.21 27.45
N SER A 2 -4.03 -15.03 28.74
CA SER A 2 -4.56 -13.95 29.58
C SER A 2 -3.84 -12.62 29.35
N ILE A 3 -4.58 -11.59 28.92
CA ILE A 3 -4.13 -10.24 28.57
C ILE A 3 -4.33 -9.24 29.73
N ALA A 4 -4.95 -9.66 30.84
CA ALA A 4 -5.44 -8.74 31.86
C ALA A 4 -4.44 -8.34 32.97
N ASP A 5 -3.26 -8.97 33.06
CA ASP A 5 -2.40 -8.81 34.25
C ASP A 5 -0.97 -8.31 33.94
N SER A 6 -0.48 -8.44 32.71
CA SER A 6 0.94 -8.18 32.42
C SER A 6 1.32 -6.71 32.15
N ASN A 7 0.36 -5.77 32.15
CA ASN A 7 0.63 -4.35 31.84
C ASN A 7 0.72 -3.44 33.08
N ALA A 8 0.22 -3.89 34.25
CA ALA A 8 0.16 -3.07 35.47
C ALA A 8 1.53 -2.90 36.16
N MET A 9 2.36 -3.96 36.15
CA MET A 9 3.70 -3.90 36.74
C MET A 9 4.65 -3.03 35.92
N ILE A 10 4.62 -3.12 34.59
CA ILE A 10 5.47 -2.32 33.68
C ILE A 10 5.08 -0.83 33.76
N ALA A 11 3.79 -0.50 33.78
CA ALA A 11 3.32 0.88 33.90
C ALA A 11 3.73 1.56 35.21
N THR A 12 3.88 0.80 36.30
CA THR A 12 4.28 1.34 37.61
C THR A 12 5.77 1.69 37.65
N ASP A 13 6.62 0.83 37.07
CA ASP A 13 8.05 1.09 36.92
C ASP A 13 8.32 2.31 36.03
N MET A 14 7.61 2.42 34.90
CA MET A 14 7.71 3.55 33.98
C MET A 14 7.37 4.88 34.66
N ARG A 15 6.31 4.95 35.48
CA ARG A 15 5.93 6.18 36.20
C ARG A 15 7.00 6.61 37.21
N ARG A 16 7.60 5.67 37.94
CA ARG A 16 8.69 5.96 38.88
C ARG A 16 9.90 6.50 38.13
N ARG A 17 10.28 5.89 37.01
CA ARG A 17 11.44 6.34 36.25
C ARG A 17 11.24 7.71 35.61
N VAL A 18 10.04 8.00 35.10
CA VAL A 18 9.68 9.35 34.61
C VAL A 18 9.77 10.38 35.74
N TYR A 19 9.31 10.03 36.94
CA TYR A 19 9.41 10.90 38.10
C TYR A 19 10.87 11.21 38.47
N ASP A 20 11.74 10.20 38.51
CA ASP A 20 13.18 10.39 38.75
C ASP A 20 13.80 11.34 37.71
N LEU A 21 13.52 11.12 36.43
CA LEU A 21 14.06 11.93 35.33
C LEU A 21 13.53 13.38 35.35
N MET A 22 12.30 13.59 35.80
CA MET A 22 11.75 14.93 36.02
C MET A 22 12.46 15.63 37.18
N GLN A 23 12.77 14.91 38.27
CA GLN A 23 13.52 15.46 39.39
C GLN A 23 14.99 15.75 39.04
N GLU A 24 15.57 14.97 38.12
CA GLU A 24 16.89 15.24 37.51
C GLU A 24 16.89 16.50 36.61
N GLY A 25 15.74 17.13 36.37
CA GLY A 25 15.63 18.36 35.58
C GLY A 25 15.70 18.13 34.07
N LYS A 26 15.51 16.90 33.59
CA LYS A 26 15.52 16.59 32.15
C LYS A 26 14.32 17.19 31.43
N SER A 27 14.53 17.57 30.18
CA SER A 27 13.46 18.06 29.31
C SER A 27 12.49 16.94 28.92
N ARG A 28 11.26 17.32 28.55
CA ARG A 28 10.21 16.38 28.11
C ARG A 28 10.70 15.46 26.99
N GLN A 29 11.45 16.00 26.03
CA GLN A 29 11.93 15.24 24.88
C GLN A 29 12.97 14.19 25.31
N GLU A 30 13.91 14.56 26.19
CA GLU A 30 14.92 13.62 26.71
C GLU A 30 14.30 12.49 27.53
N ILE A 31 13.23 12.78 28.28
CA ILE A 31 12.49 11.75 29.03
C ILE A 31 11.83 10.77 28.06
N ILE A 32 11.17 11.28 27.01
CA ILE A 32 10.53 10.44 25.98
C ILE A 32 11.58 9.59 25.26
N ASP A 33 12.68 10.19 24.83
CA ASP A 33 13.75 9.51 24.10
C ASP A 33 14.38 8.39 24.97
N TYR A 34 14.61 8.65 26.25
CA TYR A 34 15.12 7.65 27.19
C TYR A 34 14.12 6.50 27.40
N MET A 35 12.83 6.82 27.52
CA MET A 35 11.77 5.82 27.65
C MET A 35 11.66 4.96 26.38
N VAL A 36 11.73 5.57 25.20
CA VAL A 36 11.71 4.86 23.91
C VAL A 36 12.95 3.97 23.74
N ALA A 37 14.13 4.43 24.15
CA ALA A 37 15.37 3.66 24.05
C ALA A 37 15.37 2.42 24.99
N ARG A 38 14.74 2.51 26.16
CA ARG A 38 14.75 1.45 27.19
C ARG A 38 13.54 0.50 27.10
N TYR A 39 12.36 1.02 26.77
CA TYR A 39 11.08 0.31 26.81
C TYR A 39 10.41 0.17 25.42
N GLY A 40 11.01 0.74 24.38
CA GLY A 40 10.54 0.65 22.99
C GLY A 40 9.52 1.72 22.60
N HIS A 41 9.15 1.74 21.32
CA HIS A 41 8.28 2.75 20.72
C HIS A 41 6.80 2.69 21.17
N PHE A 42 6.44 1.76 22.07
CA PHE A 42 5.08 1.59 22.58
C PHE A 42 4.73 2.55 23.73
N VAL A 43 5.71 3.33 24.24
CA VAL A 43 5.51 4.30 25.32
C VAL A 43 4.90 5.62 24.81
N THR A 44 5.04 5.90 23.51
CA THR A 44 4.56 7.13 22.87
C THR A 44 3.50 6.80 21.83
N TYR A 45 2.41 7.58 21.80
CA TYR A 45 1.26 7.36 20.90
C TYR A 45 1.54 7.72 19.42
N ASP A 46 2.67 8.39 19.15
CA ASP A 46 3.16 8.73 17.81
C ASP A 46 4.28 7.75 17.40
N PRO A 47 3.96 6.59 16.81
CA PRO A 47 4.97 5.77 16.16
C PRO A 47 5.53 6.59 14.97
N PRO A 48 6.84 6.86 14.92
CA PRO A 48 7.42 7.56 13.78
C PRO A 48 7.14 6.75 12.51
N LEU A 49 6.73 7.42 11.43
CA LEU A 49 6.59 6.81 10.11
C LEU A 49 7.97 6.28 9.69
N THR A 50 8.24 5.01 9.97
CA THR A 50 9.51 4.39 9.63
C THR A 50 9.60 4.20 8.11
N PRO A 51 10.81 4.27 7.51
CA PRO A 51 10.98 3.95 6.10
C PRO A 51 10.41 2.59 5.70
N LEU A 52 10.43 1.63 6.65
CA LEU A 52 9.83 0.31 6.48
C LEU A 52 8.31 0.38 6.33
N THR A 53 7.61 1.15 7.17
CA THR A 53 6.15 1.35 7.01
C THR A 53 5.80 1.96 5.67
N VAL A 54 6.56 2.96 5.22
CA VAL A 54 6.35 3.57 3.90
C VAL A 54 6.57 2.54 2.78
N LEU A 55 7.66 1.76 2.84
CA LEU A 55 7.94 0.71 1.87
C LEU A 55 6.81 -0.32 1.79
N LEU A 56 6.24 -0.71 2.94
CA LEU A 56 5.13 -1.64 3.05
C LEU A 56 3.88 -1.18 2.29
N TRP A 57 3.65 0.14 2.22
CA TRP A 57 2.54 0.74 1.49
C TRP A 57 2.87 1.08 0.04
N VAL A 58 4.12 1.45 -0.25
CA VAL A 58 4.58 1.77 -1.62
C VAL A 58 4.62 0.50 -2.49
N LEU A 59 5.03 -0.64 -1.94
CA LEU A 59 5.12 -1.90 -2.67
C LEU A 59 3.79 -2.35 -3.33
N PRO A 60 2.65 -2.43 -2.60
CA PRO A 60 1.37 -2.80 -3.21
C PRO A 60 0.89 -1.76 -4.23
N LEU A 61 1.07 -0.47 -3.95
CA LEU A 61 0.71 0.59 -4.91
C LEU A 61 1.53 0.48 -6.20
N ALA A 62 2.85 0.26 -6.07
CA ALA A 62 3.75 0.06 -7.20
C ALA A 62 3.38 -1.18 -8.02
N ALA A 63 2.99 -2.27 -7.37
CA ALA A 63 2.55 -3.50 -8.05
C ALA A 63 1.30 -3.26 -8.90
N ILE A 64 0.31 -2.51 -8.39
CA ILE A 64 -0.91 -2.15 -9.13
C ILE A 64 -0.57 -1.29 -10.35
N VAL A 65 0.25 -0.26 -10.17
CA VAL A 65 0.68 0.64 -11.26
C VAL A 65 1.45 -0.13 -12.33
N ALA A 66 2.40 -0.97 -11.92
CA ALA A 66 3.19 -1.79 -12.85
C ALA A 66 2.30 -2.79 -13.62
N GLY A 67 1.37 -3.46 -12.95
CA GLY A 67 0.42 -4.38 -13.58
C GLY A 67 -0.46 -3.68 -14.62
N GLY A 68 -1.06 -2.54 -14.26
CA GLY A 68 -1.88 -1.73 -15.17
C GLY A 68 -1.08 -1.24 -16.38
N TRP A 69 0.14 -0.76 -16.15
CA TRP A 69 1.04 -0.33 -17.23
C TRP A 69 1.34 -1.44 -18.24
N ILE A 70 1.67 -2.64 -17.75
CA ILE A 70 1.97 -3.80 -18.61
C ILE A 70 0.79 -4.15 -19.51
N ILE A 71 -0.44 -4.15 -18.95
CA ILE A 71 -1.67 -4.44 -19.71
C ILE A 71 -1.87 -3.42 -20.83
N VAL A 72 -1.74 -2.12 -20.54
CA VAL A 72 -1.90 -1.05 -21.53
C VAL A 72 -0.81 -1.11 -22.60
N ALA A 73 0.45 -1.28 -22.20
CA ALA A 73 1.58 -1.35 -23.12
C ALA A 73 1.44 -2.53 -24.10
N ARG A 74 1.00 -3.69 -23.62
CA ARG A 74 0.80 -4.89 -24.46
C ARG A 74 -0.38 -4.71 -25.43
N THR A 75 -1.47 -4.10 -24.97
CA THR A 75 -2.66 -3.83 -25.82
C THR A 75 -2.33 -2.85 -26.95
N ARG A 76 -1.60 -1.76 -26.65
CA ARG A 76 -1.20 -0.77 -27.66
C ARG A 76 -0.28 -1.35 -28.75
N ARG A 77 0.54 -2.35 -28.43
CA ARG A 77 1.38 -3.04 -29.42
C ARG A 77 0.56 -3.92 -30.37
N ARG A 78 -0.51 -4.56 -29.89
CA ARG A 78 -1.40 -5.40 -30.72
C ARG A 78 -2.24 -4.57 -31.70
N VAL A 79 -2.75 -3.41 -31.28
CA VAL A 79 -3.58 -2.53 -32.12
C VAL A 79 -2.79 -1.98 -33.32
N ARG A 80 -1.48 -1.79 -33.18
CA ARG A 80 -0.62 -1.35 -34.30
C ARG A 80 -0.43 -2.41 -35.38
N LEU A 81 -0.63 -3.70 -35.07
CA LEU A 81 -0.50 -4.80 -36.04
C LEU A 81 -1.81 -5.12 -36.77
N ARG A 82 -2.97 -4.70 -36.24
CA ARG A 82 -4.29 -4.96 -36.83
C ARG A 82 -4.90 -3.71 -37.46
N ARG A 83 -4.12 -3.03 -38.31
CA ARG A 83 -4.65 -2.14 -39.34
C ARG A 83 -4.49 -2.85 -40.67
N GLU A 84 -5.29 -3.89 -40.87
CA GLU A 84 -5.54 -4.37 -42.22
C GLU A 84 -6.30 -3.23 -42.93
N PRO A 85 -5.84 -2.74 -44.10
CA PRO A 85 -6.61 -1.79 -44.89
C PRO A 85 -7.93 -2.46 -45.25
N LEU A 86 -9.06 -1.84 -44.90
CA LEU A 86 -10.37 -2.34 -45.30
C LEU A 86 -10.42 -2.39 -46.84
N PRO A 87 -10.73 -3.53 -47.48
CA PRO A 87 -10.93 -3.61 -48.92
C PRO A 87 -12.05 -2.64 -49.33
N ALA A 88 -11.77 -1.82 -50.34
CA ALA A 88 -12.61 -0.68 -50.76
C ALA A 88 -13.93 -1.08 -51.46
N ASP A 89 -14.25 -2.38 -51.48
CA ASP A 89 -15.24 -3.01 -52.34
C ASP A 89 -16.33 -3.77 -51.57
N THR A 90 -16.46 -3.54 -50.25
CA THR A 90 -17.59 -4.09 -49.49
C THR A 90 -18.86 -3.23 -49.64
N PRO A 91 -19.95 -3.74 -50.25
CA PRO A 91 -21.22 -3.01 -50.27
C PRO A 91 -21.77 -2.96 -48.84
N VAL A 92 -21.85 -1.75 -48.28
CA VAL A 92 -22.40 -1.52 -46.94
C VAL A 92 -23.92 -1.70 -46.95
N CYS A 93 -24.38 -2.89 -46.58
CA CYS A 93 -25.76 -3.10 -46.14
C CYS A 93 -25.83 -2.89 -44.62
N GLY A 94 -26.64 -1.93 -44.19
CA GLY A 94 -26.65 -1.41 -42.83
C GLY A 94 -27.09 -2.43 -41.77
N ALA A 95 -26.29 -2.54 -40.71
CA ALA A 95 -26.73 -3.09 -39.43
C ALA A 95 -26.16 -2.23 -38.30
N ARG A 96 -27.05 -1.62 -37.53
CA ARG A 96 -26.73 -0.96 -36.26
C ARG A 96 -26.18 -2.00 -35.28
N ALA A 97 -24.94 -1.83 -34.83
CA ALA A 97 -24.38 -2.51 -33.66
C ALA A 97 -23.45 -1.49 -33.01
N GLY A 98 -23.74 -0.91 -31.84
CA GLY A 98 -24.07 -1.56 -30.57
C GLY A 98 -22.93 -1.17 -29.63
N TRP A 99 -23.24 -0.40 -28.57
CA TRP A 99 -22.27 0.16 -27.63
C TRP A 99 -21.45 -0.98 -26.99
N GLY A 100 -20.23 -1.21 -27.48
CA GLY A 100 -19.38 -2.30 -27.03
C GLY A 100 -18.68 -1.94 -25.72
N VAL A 101 -19.18 -2.49 -24.61
CA VAL A 101 -18.46 -2.53 -23.33
C VAL A 101 -17.26 -3.47 -23.48
N TYR A 102 -16.06 -2.95 -23.26
CA TYR A 102 -14.82 -3.74 -23.29
C TYR A 102 -14.67 -4.54 -21.98
N VAL A 103 -14.87 -5.85 -22.05
CA VAL A 103 -14.60 -6.78 -20.94
C VAL A 103 -13.21 -7.40 -21.13
N PRO A 104 -12.21 -7.07 -20.31
CA PRO A 104 -10.91 -7.72 -20.38
C PRO A 104 -11.00 -9.11 -19.72
N GLY A 105 -10.61 -10.16 -20.44
CA GLY A 105 -10.53 -11.51 -19.88
C GLY A 105 -11.47 -12.56 -20.50
N ALA A 106 -11.76 -12.49 -21.79
CA ALA A 106 -12.33 -13.64 -22.50
C ALA A 106 -11.22 -14.70 -22.69
N VAL A 107 -11.20 -15.57 -21.70
CA VAL A 107 -10.48 -16.83 -21.54
C VAL A 107 -10.34 -17.61 -22.86
N ILE A 108 -9.10 -18.03 -23.12
CA ILE A 108 -8.67 -19.34 -23.64
C ILE A 108 -9.81 -20.19 -24.21
N ALA A 109 -9.87 -20.32 -25.54
CA ALA A 109 -10.50 -21.47 -26.18
C ALA A 109 -9.89 -21.65 -27.58
N LEU A 110 -9.01 -22.66 -27.70
CA LEU A 110 -9.06 -23.73 -28.71
C LEU A 110 -7.68 -24.40 -28.78
N ALA A 111 -7.55 -25.48 -28.00
CA ALA A 111 -7.09 -26.73 -28.58
C ALA A 111 -8.25 -27.33 -29.39
#